data_AF-A0AAE2Z9X2-F1
#
_entry.id   AF-A0AAE2Z9X2-F1
#
_cell.length_a   1.000
_cell.length_b   1.000
_cell.length_c   1.000
_cell.angle_alpha   90.00
_cell.angle_beta   90.00
_cell.angle_gamma   90.00
#
_symmetry.space_group_name_H-M   'P 1'
#
loop_
_entity.id
_entity.type
_entity.pdbx_description
1 polymer ?
#
loop_
_entity_poly.entity_id
_entity_poly.type
_entity_poly.pdbx_seq_one_letter_code
_entity_poly.pdbx_strand_id
1 'polypeptide(L)'
;MNNISYYKDNELSYLFNYKFISVNEGSKETGFIIRAIELYRLSQMKGKIQKFCALTNFHFDNLTPSLEEIKLLIKQGEGIVSNYSKLSEKETAELNSLTEYMSNLENGKLKKPAHQPSAKTWAEDAYRAVERQQSHVKNENDKLNKINGLYGLLKPVIEWMISEKVKGIKSDLLNALPNQQCHLNSLLSDMNWSHERPCKLIVDAMCEFERCLDSVIRNCAPPTDKRDLLFTPSYQWEYYKHYYGNEKPHLKEILTAKEYVDSMVNNQNKIHDKLEYF
;
A
#
# COMPACT_ATOMS: atom_id res chain seq x y z
N MET A 1 25.77 -0.76 -7.07
CA MET A 1 24.97 0.48 -7.19
C MET A 1 23.84 0.20 -8.14
N ASN A 2 22.61 0.59 -7.79
CA ASN A 2 21.49 0.52 -8.73
C ASN A 2 21.70 1.59 -9.79
N ASN A 3 21.61 1.24 -11.08
CA ASN A 3 21.54 2.24 -12.15
C ASN A 3 20.24 3.03 -11.98
N ILE A 4 20.37 4.32 -11.67
CA ILE A 4 19.28 5.30 -11.65
C ILE A 4 19.39 6.03 -12.98
N SER A 5 18.32 6.04 -13.77
CA SER A 5 18.26 6.77 -15.03
C SER A 5 17.77 8.19 -14.78
N TYR A 6 18.40 9.17 -15.40
CA TYR A 6 17.94 10.55 -15.34
C TYR A 6 16.80 10.77 -16.34
N TYR A 7 15.73 11.41 -15.88
CA TYR A 7 14.66 11.93 -16.71
C TYR A 7 14.38 13.36 -16.27
N LYS A 8 14.24 14.28 -17.23
CA LYS A 8 13.96 15.68 -16.92
C LYS A 8 12.52 15.88 -16.40
N ASP A 9 11.62 15.02 -16.86
CA ASP A 9 10.24 14.93 -16.38
C ASP A 9 10.19 14.17 -15.05
N ASN A 10 9.67 14.81 -14.00
CA ASN A 10 9.67 14.26 -12.65
C ASN A 10 8.79 13.01 -12.54
N GLU A 11 7.64 13.00 -13.24
CA GLU A 11 6.74 11.85 -13.27
C GLU A 11 7.42 10.63 -13.90
N LEU A 12 8.10 10.80 -15.04
CA LEU A 12 8.87 9.72 -15.65
C LEU A 12 10.05 9.30 -14.78
N SER A 13 10.73 10.26 -14.16
CA SER A 13 11.84 9.99 -13.24
C SER A 13 11.40 9.12 -12.08
N TYR A 14 10.24 9.42 -11.49
CA TYR A 14 9.67 8.63 -10.41
C TYR A 14 9.28 7.22 -10.88
N LEU A 15 8.50 7.12 -11.96
CA LEU A 15 7.97 5.84 -12.45
C LEU A 15 9.07 4.89 -12.92
N PHE A 16 9.99 5.35 -13.76
CA PHE A 16 11.01 4.48 -14.35
C PHE A 16 12.14 4.10 -13.40
N ASN A 17 12.33 4.86 -12.32
CA ASN A 17 13.25 4.49 -11.25
C ASN A 17 12.59 3.76 -10.07
N TYR A 18 11.27 3.61 -10.08
CA TYR A 18 10.56 2.86 -9.04
C TYR A 18 10.90 1.38 -9.13
N LYS A 19 11.34 0.79 -8.02
CA LYS A 19 11.68 -0.63 -7.92
C LYS A 19 10.73 -1.36 -6.99
N PHE A 20 9.94 -2.25 -7.56
CA PHE A 20 9.11 -3.19 -6.81
C PHE A 20 9.98 -4.23 -6.12
N ILE A 21 9.90 -4.31 -4.79
CA ILE A 21 10.77 -5.15 -3.97
C ILE A 21 10.13 -6.52 -3.81
N SER A 22 10.82 -7.59 -4.18
CA SER A 22 10.38 -8.95 -3.90
C SER A 22 10.72 -9.37 -2.47
N VAL A 23 9.87 -10.21 -1.88
CA VAL A 23 10.13 -10.81 -0.56
C VAL A 23 10.91 -12.13 -0.69
N ASN A 24 11.80 -12.39 0.28
CA ASN A 24 12.58 -13.63 0.40
C ASN A 24 12.46 -14.22 1.82
N GLU A 25 12.96 -15.45 2.02
CA GLU A 25 12.80 -16.18 3.29
C GLU A 25 13.41 -15.45 4.51
N GLY A 26 14.43 -14.61 4.30
CA GLY A 26 15.07 -13.81 5.35
C GLY A 26 14.43 -12.44 5.58
N SER A 27 13.33 -12.12 4.88
CA SER A 27 12.67 -10.82 4.99
C SER A 27 12.01 -10.64 6.36
N LYS A 28 12.17 -9.46 6.94
CA LYS A 28 11.53 -9.08 8.21
C LYS A 28 10.02 -8.91 8.01
N GLU A 29 9.27 -8.91 9.12
CA GLU A 29 7.84 -8.59 9.16
C GLU A 29 7.51 -7.29 8.40
N THR A 30 8.32 -6.26 8.54
CA THR A 30 8.17 -5.00 7.81
C THR A 30 8.24 -5.17 6.28
N GLY A 31 9.04 -6.13 5.78
CA GLY A 31 9.10 -6.46 4.37
C GLY A 31 7.80 -7.07 3.85
N PHE A 32 7.20 -7.97 4.64
CA PHE A 32 5.86 -8.50 4.37
C PHE A 32 4.82 -7.37 4.32
N ILE A 33 4.81 -6.47 5.32
CA ILE A 33 3.85 -5.35 5.39
C ILE A 33 3.96 -4.44 4.17
N ILE A 34 5.18 -4.01 3.83
CA ILE A 34 5.44 -3.15 2.67
C ILE A 34 4.95 -3.85 1.39
N ARG A 35 5.36 -5.10 1.16
CA ARG A 35 5.02 -5.81 -0.07
C ARG A 35 3.53 -6.12 -0.18
N ALA A 36 2.85 -6.46 0.91
CA ALA A 36 1.40 -6.71 0.90
C ALA A 36 0.61 -5.44 0.51
N ILE A 37 0.97 -4.27 1.08
CA ILE A 37 0.35 -3.00 0.71
C ILE A 37 0.66 -2.63 -0.74
N GLU A 38 1.93 -2.78 -1.16
CA GLU A 38 2.37 -2.49 -2.53
C GLU A 38 1.58 -3.31 -3.55
N LEU A 39 1.54 -4.64 -3.41
CA LEU A 39 0.81 -5.54 -4.30
C LEU A 39 -0.69 -5.26 -4.30
N TYR A 40 -1.27 -4.99 -3.15
CA TYR A 40 -2.68 -4.60 -3.07
C TYR A 40 -2.95 -3.33 -3.87
N ARG A 41 -2.15 -2.28 -3.70
CA ARG A 41 -2.30 -1.03 -4.47
C ARG A 41 -2.10 -1.25 -5.97
N LEU A 42 -1.14 -2.08 -6.37
CA LEU A 42 -0.94 -2.46 -7.77
C LEU A 42 -2.17 -3.17 -8.36
N SER A 43 -2.79 -4.08 -7.61
CA SER A 43 -4.01 -4.77 -8.06
C SER A 43 -5.16 -3.80 -8.35
N GLN A 44 -5.27 -2.72 -7.57
CA GLN A 44 -6.29 -1.68 -7.76
C GLN A 44 -6.00 -0.79 -8.98
N MET A 45 -4.73 -0.62 -9.34
CA MET A 45 -4.29 0.24 -10.45
C MET A 45 -4.05 -0.50 -11.77
N LYS A 46 -4.37 -1.80 -11.86
CA LYS A 46 -4.02 -2.64 -13.02
C LYS A 46 -4.38 -2.01 -14.37
N GLY A 47 -5.57 -1.40 -14.49
CA GLY A 47 -6.02 -0.76 -15.73
C GLY A 47 -5.23 0.50 -16.07
N LYS A 48 -4.79 1.28 -15.07
CA LYS A 48 -3.92 2.45 -15.28
C LYS A 48 -2.53 2.00 -15.72
N ILE A 49 -1.98 0.99 -15.05
CA ILE A 49 -0.69 0.40 -15.39
C ILE A 49 -0.69 -0.12 -16.83
N GLN A 50 -1.70 -0.90 -17.22
CA GLN A 50 -1.82 -1.42 -18.60
C GLN A 50 -1.87 -0.28 -19.64
N LYS A 51 -2.66 0.77 -19.38
CA LYS A 51 -2.71 1.96 -20.26
C LYS A 51 -1.34 2.64 -20.35
N PHE A 52 -0.66 2.85 -19.23
CA PHE A 52 0.66 3.45 -19.20
C PHE A 52 1.70 2.62 -19.97
N CYS A 53 1.73 1.30 -19.75
CA CYS A 53 2.62 0.39 -20.47
C CYS A 53 2.35 0.45 -21.98
N ALA A 54 1.08 0.50 -22.40
CA ALA A 54 0.72 0.61 -23.82
C ALA A 54 1.17 1.95 -24.43
N LEU A 55 1.11 3.05 -23.66
CA LEU A 55 1.54 4.38 -24.11
C LEU A 55 3.07 4.51 -24.22
N THR A 56 3.78 3.94 -23.26
CA THR A 56 5.24 4.16 -23.11
C THR A 56 6.09 3.03 -23.68
N ASN A 57 5.48 1.87 -23.94
CA ASN A 57 6.15 0.59 -24.19
C ASN A 57 7.14 0.21 -23.06
N PHE A 58 6.91 0.71 -21.86
CA PHE A 58 7.71 0.38 -20.67
C PHE A 58 7.04 -0.75 -19.89
N HIS A 59 7.85 -1.71 -19.43
CA HIS A 59 7.41 -2.81 -18.58
C HIS A 59 8.12 -2.73 -17.23
N PHE A 60 7.32 -2.78 -16.17
CA PHE A 60 7.84 -2.80 -14.81
C PHE A 60 8.24 -4.23 -14.42
N ASP A 61 9.44 -4.38 -13.86
CA ASP A 61 9.87 -5.63 -13.25
C ASP A 61 9.11 -5.87 -11.93
N ASN A 62 8.79 -7.13 -11.62
CA ASN A 62 8.13 -7.55 -10.37
C ASN A 62 6.77 -6.88 -10.06
N LEU A 63 6.08 -6.37 -11.09
CA LEU A 63 4.74 -5.80 -10.97
C LEU A 63 3.71 -6.83 -10.50
N THR A 64 3.69 -8.00 -11.15
CA THR A 64 2.90 -9.15 -10.73
C THR A 64 3.83 -10.10 -9.98
N PRO A 65 3.48 -10.53 -8.75
CA PRO A 65 4.33 -11.42 -7.97
C PRO A 65 4.35 -12.82 -8.58
N SER A 66 5.41 -13.58 -8.33
CA SER A 66 5.45 -15.00 -8.75
C SER A 66 4.59 -15.88 -7.83
N LEU A 67 4.31 -17.11 -8.27
CA LEU A 67 3.62 -18.11 -7.43
C LEU A 67 4.43 -18.40 -6.16
N GLU A 68 5.75 -18.46 -6.29
CA GLU A 68 6.69 -18.69 -5.19
C GLU A 68 6.66 -17.54 -4.19
N GLU A 69 6.66 -16.29 -4.68
CA GLU A 69 6.56 -15.11 -3.83
C GLU A 69 5.24 -15.09 -3.06
N ILE A 70 4.10 -15.37 -3.72
CA ILE A 70 2.80 -15.43 -3.05
C ILE A 70 2.76 -16.52 -1.99
N LYS A 71 3.25 -17.73 -2.28
CA LYS A 71 3.30 -18.81 -1.28
C LYS A 71 4.14 -18.41 -0.08
N LEU A 72 5.25 -17.72 -0.32
CA LEU A 72 6.11 -17.23 0.74
C LEU A 72 5.41 -16.16 1.59
N LEU A 73 4.74 -15.19 0.95
CA LEU A 73 3.95 -14.16 1.64
C LEU A 73 2.82 -14.79 2.46
N ILE A 74 2.16 -15.83 1.95
CA ILE A 74 1.14 -16.59 2.69
C ILE A 74 1.74 -17.20 3.95
N LYS A 75 2.84 -17.95 3.81
CA LYS A 75 3.54 -18.59 4.94
C LYS A 75 4.02 -17.57 5.98
N GLN A 76 4.55 -16.43 5.53
CA GLN A 76 4.96 -15.35 6.43
C GLN A 76 3.77 -14.72 7.16
N GLY A 77 2.68 -14.45 6.44
CA GLY A 77 1.44 -13.94 7.03
C GLY A 77 0.89 -14.85 8.12
N GLU A 78 0.82 -16.16 7.87
CA GLU A 78 0.42 -17.17 8.88
C GLU A 78 1.30 -17.12 10.13
N GLY A 79 2.63 -17.07 9.94
CA GLY A 79 3.58 -17.00 11.04
C GLY A 79 3.44 -15.71 11.86
N ILE A 80 3.25 -14.57 11.20
CA ILE A 80 3.06 -13.28 11.86
C ILE A 80 1.73 -13.29 12.63
N VAL A 81 0.62 -13.68 12.01
CA VAL A 81 -0.70 -13.80 12.68
C VAL A 81 -0.61 -14.71 13.90
N SER A 82 0.06 -15.86 13.80
CA SER A 82 0.23 -16.78 14.93
C SER A 82 0.96 -16.14 16.10
N ASN A 83 2.00 -15.33 15.84
CA ASN A 83 2.73 -14.63 16.89
C ASN A 83 1.88 -13.58 17.59
N TYR A 84 1.11 -12.77 16.85
CA TYR A 84 0.20 -11.78 17.45
C TYR A 84 -0.98 -12.44 18.17
N SER A 85 -1.48 -13.59 17.69
CA SER A 85 -2.53 -14.36 18.37
C SER A 85 -2.06 -14.81 19.75
N LYS A 86 -0.86 -15.38 19.86
CA LYS A 86 -0.29 -15.83 21.15
C LYS A 86 -0.16 -14.69 22.16
N LEU A 87 0.20 -13.48 21.70
CA LEU A 87 0.27 -12.31 22.56
C LEU A 87 -1.13 -11.91 23.07
N SER A 88 -2.10 -11.80 22.17
CA SER A 88 -3.49 -11.51 22.56
C SER A 88 -4.08 -12.57 23.51
N GLU A 89 -3.85 -13.86 23.23
CA GLU A 89 -4.28 -14.98 24.06
C GLU A 89 -3.67 -14.90 25.47
N LYS A 90 -2.38 -14.58 25.57
CA LYS A 90 -1.68 -14.39 26.85
C LYS A 90 -2.30 -13.25 27.66
N GLU A 91 -2.46 -12.07 27.06
CA GLU A 91 -3.05 -10.91 27.76
C GLU A 91 -4.50 -11.19 28.20
N THR A 92 -5.25 -11.93 27.39
CA THR A 92 -6.64 -12.34 27.70
C THR A 92 -6.68 -13.33 28.86
N ALA A 93 -5.76 -14.30 28.91
CA ALA A 93 -5.66 -15.25 30.02
C ALA A 93 -5.30 -14.55 31.35
N GLU A 94 -4.40 -13.56 31.29
CA GLU A 94 -4.07 -12.73 32.46
C GLU A 94 -5.26 -11.89 32.92
N LEU A 95 -6.02 -11.28 32.00
CA LEU A 95 -7.26 -10.58 32.34
C LEU A 95 -8.28 -11.49 33.04
N ASN A 96 -8.47 -12.70 32.52
CA ASN A 96 -9.40 -13.67 33.11
C ASN A 96 -8.98 -14.02 34.55
N SER A 97 -7.68 -14.21 34.77
CA SER A 97 -7.11 -14.52 36.09
C SER A 97 -7.31 -13.36 37.08
N LEU A 98 -7.09 -12.11 36.64
CA LEU A 98 -7.32 -10.92 37.46
C LEU A 98 -8.81 -10.70 37.76
N THR A 99 -9.68 -10.98 36.78
CA THR A 99 -11.13 -10.87 36.94
C THR A 99 -11.65 -11.90 37.93
N GLU A 100 -11.14 -13.13 37.89
CA GLU A 100 -11.45 -14.16 38.87
C GLU A 100 -10.94 -13.77 40.27
N TYR A 101 -9.71 -13.25 40.37
CA TYR A 101 -9.17 -12.74 41.63
C TYR A 101 -10.06 -11.64 42.22
N MET A 102 -10.47 -10.68 41.40
CA MET A 102 -11.35 -9.58 41.81
C MET A 102 -12.71 -10.08 42.26
N SER A 103 -13.33 -11.01 41.54
CA SER A 103 -14.58 -11.66 41.94
C SER A 103 -14.44 -12.38 43.28
N ASN A 104 -13.34 -13.08 43.52
CA ASN A 104 -13.07 -13.75 44.80
C ASN A 104 -12.86 -12.73 45.94
N LEU A 105 -12.28 -11.57 45.66
CA LEU A 105 -12.15 -10.46 46.60
C LEU A 105 -13.54 -9.91 47.00
N GLU A 106 -14.38 -9.58 46.02
CA GLU A 106 -15.73 -9.04 46.23
C GLU A 106 -16.64 -10.00 46.99
N ASN A 107 -16.50 -11.30 46.71
CA ASN A 107 -17.23 -12.36 47.42
C ASN A 107 -16.65 -12.70 48.80
N GLY A 108 -15.64 -11.96 49.28
CA GLY A 108 -15.04 -12.15 50.61
C GLY A 108 -14.25 -13.45 50.77
N LYS A 109 -13.90 -14.13 49.66
CA LYS A 109 -13.15 -15.39 49.68
C LYS A 109 -11.65 -15.20 49.91
N LEU A 110 -11.16 -13.96 49.77
CA LEU A 110 -9.75 -13.61 49.96
C LEU A 110 -9.55 -12.82 51.26
N LYS A 111 -8.42 -13.09 51.94
CA LYS A 111 -8.02 -12.34 53.14
C LYS A 111 -7.09 -11.19 52.75
N LYS A 112 -7.31 -10.00 53.34
CA LYS A 112 -6.48 -8.81 53.09
C LYS A 112 -5.01 -9.12 53.41
N PRO A 113 -4.08 -8.88 52.48
CA PRO A 113 -2.65 -8.99 52.75
C PRO A 113 -2.19 -8.04 53.86
N ALA A 114 -1.18 -8.42 54.64
CA ALA A 114 -0.65 -7.61 55.74
C ALA A 114 -0.03 -6.28 55.26
N HIS A 115 0.58 -6.28 54.07
CA HIS A 115 1.24 -5.11 53.48
C HIS A 115 0.25 -4.07 52.92
N GLN A 116 -1.03 -4.42 52.76
CA GLN A 116 -2.05 -3.53 52.21
C GLN A 116 -2.59 -2.58 53.31
N PRO A 117 -2.62 -1.25 53.11
CA PRO A 117 -2.99 -0.29 54.16
C PRO A 117 -4.42 -0.46 54.66
N SER A 118 -5.36 -0.77 53.76
CA SER A 118 -6.77 -0.98 54.08
C SER A 118 -7.42 -1.94 53.08
N ALA A 119 -8.56 -2.52 53.45
CA ALA A 119 -9.33 -3.38 52.54
C ALA A 119 -9.84 -2.58 51.32
N LYS A 120 -10.18 -1.29 51.52
CA LYS A 120 -10.59 -0.38 50.46
C LYS A 120 -9.47 -0.16 49.44
N THR A 121 -8.27 0.17 49.91
CA THR A 121 -7.08 0.37 49.05
C THR A 121 -6.75 -0.90 48.27
N TRP A 122 -6.80 -2.06 48.93
CA TRP A 122 -6.55 -3.34 48.28
C TRP A 122 -7.57 -3.66 47.18
N ALA A 123 -8.86 -3.39 47.42
CA ALA A 123 -9.89 -3.53 46.40
C ALA A 123 -9.63 -2.57 45.23
N GLU A 124 -9.40 -1.28 45.50
CA GLU A 124 -9.09 -0.29 44.46
C GLU A 124 -7.88 -0.68 43.61
N ASP A 125 -6.82 -1.23 44.22
CA ASP A 125 -5.64 -1.71 43.48
C ASP A 125 -5.99 -2.88 42.55
N ALA A 126 -6.83 -3.82 43.00
CA ALA A 126 -7.29 -4.94 42.19
C ALA A 126 -8.16 -4.48 41.01
N TYR A 127 -9.10 -3.55 41.26
CA TYR A 127 -9.90 -2.90 40.22
C TYR A 127 -9.01 -2.22 39.17
N ARG A 128 -8.03 -1.41 39.61
CA ARG A 128 -7.09 -0.74 38.70
C ARG A 128 -6.24 -1.73 37.91
N ALA A 129 -5.87 -2.88 38.49
CA ALA A 129 -5.14 -3.92 37.78
C ALA A 129 -5.98 -4.52 36.65
N VAL A 130 -7.27 -4.80 36.90
CA VAL A 130 -8.21 -5.25 35.87
C VAL A 130 -8.37 -4.21 34.77
N GLU A 131 -8.61 -2.94 35.11
CA GLU A 131 -8.77 -1.86 34.10
C GLU A 131 -7.53 -1.70 33.22
N ARG A 132 -6.33 -1.73 33.81
CA ARG A 132 -5.07 -1.69 33.05
C ARG A 132 -4.96 -2.88 32.11
N GLN A 133 -5.26 -4.08 32.61
CA GLN A 133 -5.17 -5.30 31.81
C GLN A 133 -6.20 -5.32 30.67
N GLN A 134 -7.40 -4.78 30.89
CA GLN A 134 -8.38 -4.58 29.81
C GLN A 134 -7.83 -3.70 28.69
N SER A 135 -7.10 -2.64 29.03
CA SER A 135 -6.43 -1.77 28.05
C SER A 135 -5.35 -2.54 27.27
N HIS A 136 -4.56 -3.39 27.94
CA HIS A 136 -3.56 -4.25 27.28
C HIS A 136 -4.20 -5.24 26.30
N VAL A 137 -5.26 -5.95 26.72
CA VAL A 137 -6.03 -6.85 25.85
C VAL A 137 -6.58 -6.12 24.63
N LYS A 138 -7.16 -4.94 24.82
CA LYS A 138 -7.66 -4.12 23.71
C LYS A 138 -6.54 -3.79 22.73
N ASN A 139 -5.38 -3.33 23.22
CA ASN A 139 -4.25 -2.97 22.37
C ASN A 139 -3.70 -4.16 21.58
N GLU A 140 -3.54 -5.34 22.19
CA GLU A 140 -3.05 -6.53 21.47
C GLU A 140 -4.08 -7.06 20.46
N ASN A 141 -5.37 -7.03 20.78
CA ASN A 141 -6.43 -7.35 19.83
C ASN A 141 -6.46 -6.37 18.65
N ASP A 142 -6.28 -5.08 18.90
CA ASP A 142 -6.20 -4.07 17.85
C ASP A 142 -5.00 -4.32 16.93
N LYS A 143 -3.85 -4.74 17.46
CA LYS A 143 -2.68 -5.13 16.65
C LYS A 143 -2.93 -6.39 15.83
N LEU A 144 -3.51 -7.43 16.43
CA LEU A 144 -3.88 -8.67 15.73
C LEU A 144 -4.86 -8.40 14.59
N ASN A 145 -5.87 -7.55 14.83
CA ASN A 145 -6.83 -7.13 13.80
C ASN A 145 -6.16 -6.40 12.64
N LYS A 146 -5.20 -5.50 12.91
CA LYS A 146 -4.41 -4.82 11.87
C LYS A 146 -3.60 -5.80 11.03
N ILE A 147 -2.90 -6.74 11.66
CA ILE A 147 -2.13 -7.78 10.97
C ILE A 147 -3.03 -8.69 10.14
N ASN A 148 -4.18 -9.13 10.68
CA ASN A 148 -5.15 -9.91 9.91
C ASN A 148 -5.67 -9.13 8.70
N GLY A 149 -5.93 -7.83 8.86
CA GLY A 149 -6.28 -6.95 7.74
C GLY A 149 -5.17 -6.89 6.68
N LEU A 150 -3.93 -6.63 7.09
CA LEU A 150 -2.76 -6.59 6.20
C LEU A 150 -2.55 -7.91 5.46
N TYR A 151 -2.74 -9.03 6.15
CA TYR A 151 -2.66 -10.36 5.54
C TYR A 151 -3.80 -10.60 4.54
N GLY A 152 -5.01 -10.13 4.88
CA GLY A 152 -6.18 -10.18 4.00
C GLY A 152 -6.02 -9.38 2.70
N LEU A 153 -5.11 -8.39 2.65
CA LEU A 153 -4.81 -7.62 1.43
C LEU A 153 -4.28 -8.48 0.28
N LEU A 154 -3.76 -9.69 0.56
CA LEU A 154 -3.32 -10.62 -0.48
C LEU A 154 -4.49 -11.21 -1.29
N LYS A 155 -5.74 -11.12 -0.83
CA LYS A 155 -6.90 -11.66 -1.55
C LYS A 155 -7.11 -11.01 -2.93
N PRO A 156 -7.28 -9.67 -3.02
CA PRO A 156 -7.34 -8.98 -4.32
C PRO A 156 -6.13 -9.25 -5.22
N VAL A 157 -4.96 -9.50 -4.64
CA VAL A 157 -3.74 -9.82 -5.39
C VAL A 157 -3.85 -11.20 -6.05
N ILE A 158 -4.28 -12.22 -5.29
CA ILE A 158 -4.51 -13.57 -5.83
C ILE A 158 -5.61 -13.56 -6.88
N GLU A 159 -6.71 -12.82 -6.65
CA GLU A 159 -7.78 -12.65 -7.64
C GLU A 159 -7.26 -12.00 -8.93
N TRP A 160 -6.42 -10.97 -8.80
CA TRP A 160 -5.76 -10.36 -9.95
C TRP A 160 -4.88 -11.36 -10.69
N MET A 161 -4.06 -12.15 -10.01
CA MET A 161 -3.21 -13.18 -10.64
C MET A 161 -4.01 -14.27 -11.34
N ILE A 162 -5.17 -14.67 -10.79
CA ILE A 162 -6.11 -15.59 -11.45
C ILE A 162 -6.62 -14.95 -12.75
N SER A 163 -7.00 -13.67 -12.71
CA SER A 163 -7.48 -12.94 -13.90
C SER A 163 -6.41 -12.82 -15.00
N GLU A 164 -5.14 -12.70 -14.61
CA GLU A 164 -3.98 -12.70 -15.51
C GLU A 164 -3.53 -14.10 -15.94
N LYS A 165 -4.25 -15.16 -15.52
CA LYS A 165 -3.96 -16.57 -15.82
C LYS A 165 -2.54 -17.00 -15.42
N VAL A 166 -2.04 -16.49 -14.29
CA VAL A 166 -0.73 -16.91 -13.75
C VAL A 166 -0.76 -18.40 -13.44
N LYS A 167 0.19 -19.15 -14.04
CA LYS A 167 0.23 -20.62 -13.97
C LYS A 167 0.35 -21.10 -12.51
N GLY A 168 -0.52 -22.04 -12.13
CA GLY A 168 -0.43 -22.73 -10.84
C GLY A 168 -1.08 -22.00 -9.66
N ILE A 169 -1.65 -20.81 -9.87
CA ILE A 169 -2.50 -20.15 -8.88
C ILE A 169 -3.89 -20.80 -8.91
N LYS A 170 -4.35 -21.27 -7.75
CA LYS A 170 -5.68 -21.87 -7.56
C LYS A 170 -6.50 -21.03 -6.59
N SER A 171 -7.81 -21.02 -6.77
CA SER A 171 -8.77 -20.36 -5.88
C SER A 171 -8.66 -20.81 -4.43
N ASP A 172 -8.19 -22.05 -4.18
CA ASP A 172 -8.05 -22.61 -2.83
C ASP A 172 -7.10 -21.80 -1.94
N LEU A 173 -6.16 -21.03 -2.52
CA LEU A 173 -5.29 -20.13 -1.77
C LEU A 173 -6.05 -18.99 -1.09
N LEU A 174 -7.22 -18.61 -1.62
CA LEU A 174 -8.09 -17.59 -1.01
C LEU A 174 -8.66 -18.06 0.33
N ASN A 175 -8.83 -19.38 0.52
CA ASN A 175 -9.37 -19.96 1.74
C ASN A 175 -8.39 -19.87 2.92
N ALA A 176 -7.09 -19.79 2.64
CA ALA A 176 -6.05 -19.63 3.67
C ALA A 176 -5.99 -18.19 4.22
N LEU A 177 -6.53 -17.22 3.48
CA LEU A 177 -6.41 -15.81 3.82
C LEU A 177 -7.58 -15.32 4.70
N PRO A 178 -7.33 -14.46 5.69
CA PRO A 178 -8.36 -13.91 6.56
C PRO A 178 -9.33 -13.01 5.77
N ASN A 179 -10.59 -12.93 6.22
CA ASN A 179 -11.63 -12.05 5.66
C ASN A 179 -11.62 -10.65 6.28
N GLN A 180 -10.69 -10.36 7.19
CA GLN A 180 -10.65 -9.10 7.92
C GLN A 180 -10.41 -7.93 6.95
N GLN A 181 -11.24 -6.89 7.04
CA GLN A 181 -11.05 -5.68 6.25
C GLN A 181 -9.85 -4.90 6.77
N CYS A 182 -8.98 -4.47 5.85
CA CYS A 182 -7.88 -3.57 6.15
C CYS A 182 -8.27 -2.13 5.84
N HIS A 183 -8.30 -1.27 6.85
CA HIS A 183 -8.44 0.17 6.66
C HIS A 183 -7.05 0.80 6.66
N LEU A 184 -6.43 1.02 5.49
CA LEU A 184 -5.06 1.53 5.42
C LEU A 184 -4.86 2.81 6.24
N ASN A 185 -5.84 3.72 6.26
CA ASN A 185 -5.77 4.95 7.05
C ASN A 185 -5.60 4.68 8.57
N SER A 186 -6.18 3.61 9.12
CA SER A 186 -6.01 3.28 10.54
C SER A 186 -4.60 2.79 10.88
N LEU A 187 -3.79 2.44 9.88
CA LEU A 187 -2.39 2.03 10.06
C LEU A 187 -1.43 3.23 10.10
N LEU A 188 -1.89 4.43 9.72
CA LEU A 188 -1.03 5.61 9.51
C LEU A 188 -1.00 6.59 10.69
N SER A 189 -1.85 6.39 11.69
CA SER A 189 -2.06 7.37 12.75
C SER A 189 -2.27 6.73 14.12
N ASP A 190 -1.76 5.50 14.31
CA ASP A 190 -1.93 4.76 15.56
C ASP A 190 -0.61 4.70 16.33
N MET A 191 -0.53 5.46 17.43
CA MET A 191 0.64 5.54 18.31
C MET A 191 1.03 4.18 18.92
N ASN A 192 0.13 3.21 18.98
CA ASN A 192 0.38 1.86 19.51
C ASN A 192 0.77 0.85 18.43
N TRP A 193 0.97 1.30 17.18
CA TRP A 193 1.34 0.49 16.04
C TRP A 193 2.82 0.68 15.66
N SER A 194 3.65 -0.31 15.98
CA SER A 194 5.10 -0.27 15.73
C SER A 194 5.50 -0.17 14.26
N HIS A 195 4.57 -0.44 13.33
CA HIS A 195 4.82 -0.39 11.89
C HIS A 195 4.15 0.80 11.19
N GLU A 196 3.74 1.84 11.93
CA GLU A 196 3.15 3.07 11.37
C GLU A 196 4.03 3.68 10.28
N ARG A 197 5.32 3.89 10.59
CA ARG A 197 6.26 4.52 9.66
C ARG A 197 6.45 3.72 8.35
N PRO A 198 6.70 2.39 8.39
CA PRO A 198 6.69 1.58 7.17
C PRO A 198 5.39 1.65 6.37
N CYS A 199 4.23 1.59 7.05
CA CYS A 199 2.92 1.69 6.38
C CYS A 199 2.78 3.03 5.67
N LYS A 200 3.12 4.13 6.35
CA LYS A 200 3.09 5.47 5.77
C LYS A 200 4.01 5.61 4.57
N LEU A 201 5.25 5.13 4.68
CA LEU A 201 6.23 5.19 3.59
C LEU A 201 5.70 4.52 2.33
N ILE A 202 5.17 3.30 2.43
CA ILE A 202 4.69 2.59 1.24
C ILE A 202 3.37 3.15 0.71
N VAL A 203 2.46 3.59 1.59
CA VAL A 203 1.21 4.23 1.14
C VAL A 203 1.49 5.53 0.40
N ASP A 204 2.37 6.39 0.93
CA ASP A 204 2.76 7.63 0.28
C ASP A 204 3.45 7.36 -1.06
N ALA A 205 4.34 6.37 -1.13
CA ALA A 205 5.00 5.96 -2.36
C ALA A 205 4.00 5.45 -3.42
N MET A 206 3.03 4.63 -3.03
CA MET A 206 2.01 4.12 -3.96
C MET A 206 1.03 5.21 -4.42
N CYS A 207 0.70 6.18 -3.55
CA CYS A 207 -0.10 7.35 -3.92
C CYS A 207 0.64 8.22 -4.94
N GLU A 208 1.94 8.44 -4.75
CA GLU A 208 2.77 9.20 -5.69
C GLU A 208 2.92 8.45 -7.02
N PHE A 209 3.16 7.14 -6.98
CA PHE A 209 3.19 6.28 -8.17
C PHE A 209 1.89 6.40 -8.98
N GLU A 210 0.74 6.31 -8.31
CA GLU A 210 -0.57 6.47 -8.93
C GLU A 210 -0.76 7.86 -9.55
N ARG A 211 -0.36 8.92 -8.83
CA ARG A 211 -0.42 10.30 -9.31
C ARG A 211 0.41 10.49 -10.58
N CYS A 212 1.62 9.93 -10.62
CA CYS A 212 2.49 10.00 -11.79
C CYS A 212 1.88 9.24 -12.98
N LEU A 213 1.32 8.04 -12.76
CA LEU A 213 0.59 7.30 -13.80
C LEU A 213 -0.56 8.12 -14.38
N ASP A 214 -1.41 8.69 -13.52
CA ASP A 214 -2.56 9.50 -13.92
C ASP A 214 -2.14 10.75 -14.69
N SER A 215 -1.02 11.37 -14.31
CA SER A 215 -0.48 12.54 -15.01
C SER A 215 -0.10 12.21 -16.46
N VAL A 216 0.68 11.14 -16.66
CA VAL A 216 1.10 10.70 -18.00
C VAL A 216 -0.11 10.27 -18.85
N ILE A 217 -1.02 9.49 -18.28
CA ILE A 217 -2.21 9.01 -19.00
C ILE A 217 -3.10 10.18 -19.41
N ARG A 218 -3.31 11.16 -18.53
CA ARG A 218 -4.13 12.34 -18.79
C ARG A 218 -3.55 13.19 -19.92
N ASN A 219 -2.24 13.39 -19.95
CA ASN A 219 -1.57 14.16 -21.01
C ASN A 219 -1.73 13.51 -22.41
N CYS A 220 -1.87 12.19 -22.46
CA CYS A 220 -2.06 11.42 -23.69
C CYS A 220 -3.52 11.29 -24.14
N ALA A 221 -4.46 11.98 -23.50
CA ALA A 221 -5.87 11.95 -23.83
C ALA A 221 -6.38 13.35 -24.24
N PRO A 222 -7.40 13.42 -25.11
CA PRO A 222 -8.07 14.69 -25.39
C PRO A 222 -8.58 15.32 -24.08
N PRO A 223 -8.51 16.66 -23.93
CA PRO A 223 -9.11 17.32 -22.79
C PRO A 223 -10.60 17.00 -22.70
N THR A 224 -11.06 16.71 -21.48
CA THR A 224 -12.49 16.44 -21.21
C THR A 224 -13.21 17.68 -20.66
N ASP A 225 -12.49 18.66 -20.13
CA ASP A 225 -13.05 19.94 -19.67
C ASP A 225 -13.35 20.85 -20.86
N LYS A 226 -14.55 21.44 -20.86
CA LYS A 226 -15.02 22.38 -21.88
C LYS A 226 -14.12 23.61 -22.02
N ARG A 227 -13.49 24.08 -20.93
CA ARG A 227 -12.58 25.22 -20.96
C ARG A 227 -11.27 24.87 -21.64
N ASP A 228 -10.71 23.69 -21.34
CA ASP A 228 -9.46 23.25 -21.96
C ASP A 228 -9.65 22.97 -23.46
N LEU A 229 -10.83 22.49 -23.86
CA LEU A 229 -11.19 22.33 -25.28
C LEU A 229 -11.18 23.63 -26.09
N LEU A 230 -11.41 24.80 -25.45
CA LEU A 230 -11.43 26.10 -26.13
C LEU A 230 -10.03 26.66 -26.41
N PHE A 231 -9.02 26.23 -25.65
CA PHE A 231 -7.67 26.81 -25.69
C PHE A 231 -6.57 25.79 -26.00
N THR A 232 -6.91 24.49 -26.08
CA THR A 232 -5.96 23.41 -26.36
C THR A 232 -6.17 22.92 -27.79
N PRO A 233 -5.17 22.99 -28.67
CA PRO A 233 -5.25 22.42 -30.01
C PRO A 233 -5.63 20.93 -29.96
N SER A 234 -6.56 20.52 -30.83
CA SER A 234 -7.17 19.18 -30.81
C SER A 234 -6.17 18.04 -31.04
N TYR A 235 -4.97 18.34 -31.54
CA TYR A 235 -3.87 17.40 -31.81
C TYR A 235 -2.76 17.40 -30.74
N GLN A 236 -2.82 18.29 -29.74
CA GLN A 236 -1.74 18.44 -28.75
C GLN A 236 -1.42 17.14 -27.99
N TRP A 237 -2.44 16.36 -27.65
CA TRP A 237 -2.28 15.09 -26.93
C TRP A 237 -1.59 14.00 -27.77
N GLU A 238 -1.62 14.09 -29.11
CA GLU A 238 -0.84 13.19 -29.97
C GLU A 238 0.66 13.44 -29.80
N TYR A 239 1.07 14.69 -29.64
CA TYR A 239 2.47 15.02 -29.34
C TYR A 239 2.91 14.50 -27.96
N TYR A 240 2.02 14.49 -26.97
CA TYR A 240 2.30 13.81 -25.70
C TYR A 240 2.49 12.30 -25.91
N LYS A 241 1.65 11.64 -26.70
CA LYS A 241 1.83 10.21 -27.03
C LYS A 241 3.18 9.96 -27.71
N HIS A 242 3.56 10.79 -28.68
CA HIS A 242 4.87 10.70 -29.32
C HIS A 242 6.04 10.90 -28.34
N TYR A 243 5.93 11.86 -27.43
CA TYR A 243 6.95 12.10 -26.39
C TYR A 243 7.12 10.92 -25.44
N TYR A 244 5.99 10.40 -24.92
CA TYR A 244 6.01 9.33 -23.92
C TYR A 244 6.35 7.96 -24.51
N GLY A 245 6.09 7.75 -25.81
CA GLY A 245 6.50 6.57 -26.55
C GLY A 245 8.01 6.29 -26.51
N ASN A 246 8.43 5.10 -26.95
CA ASN A 246 9.83 4.66 -26.81
C ASN A 246 10.72 4.96 -28.04
N GLU A 247 10.24 5.75 -29.00
CA GLU A 247 10.95 5.98 -30.26
C GLU A 247 12.23 6.82 -30.08
N LYS A 248 12.24 7.75 -29.12
CA LYS A 248 13.37 8.67 -28.87
C LYS A 248 13.70 8.78 -27.38
N PRO A 249 14.37 7.78 -26.78
CA PRO A 249 14.61 7.74 -25.34
C PRO A 249 15.39 8.95 -24.80
N HIS A 250 16.42 9.39 -25.54
CA HIS A 250 17.27 10.55 -25.20
C HIS A 250 16.50 11.86 -25.08
N LEU A 251 15.32 11.97 -25.71
CA LEU A 251 14.53 13.19 -25.67
C LEU A 251 14.02 13.48 -24.24
N LYS A 252 13.75 12.42 -23.46
CA LYS A 252 13.26 12.49 -22.08
C LYS A 252 14.34 12.91 -21.08
N GLU A 253 15.60 12.90 -21.50
CA GLU A 253 16.75 13.38 -20.71
C GLU A 253 16.96 14.89 -20.91
N ILE A 254 16.49 15.47 -22.01
CA ILE A 254 16.83 16.85 -22.42
C ILE A 254 15.61 17.78 -22.31
N LEU A 255 14.42 17.26 -22.58
CA LEU A 255 13.16 18.00 -22.59
C LEU A 255 12.17 17.34 -21.62
N THR A 256 11.34 18.17 -21.00
CA THR A 256 10.10 17.73 -20.37
C THR A 256 9.03 17.50 -21.43
N ALA A 257 7.98 16.74 -21.08
CA ALA A 257 6.87 16.51 -21.99
C ALA A 257 6.23 17.82 -22.45
N LYS A 258 6.09 18.78 -21.53
CA LYS A 258 5.54 20.12 -21.81
C LYS A 258 6.39 20.90 -22.80
N GLU A 259 7.70 20.99 -22.59
CA GLU A 259 8.61 21.73 -23.49
C GLU A 259 8.58 21.16 -24.91
N TYR A 260 8.56 19.82 -25.04
CA TYR A 260 8.45 19.17 -26.34
C TYR A 260 7.12 19.51 -27.03
N VAL A 261 6.01 19.34 -26.32
CA VAL A 261 4.67 19.55 -26.88
C VAL A 261 4.44 21.01 -27.27
N ASP A 262 4.80 21.95 -26.40
CA ASP A 262 4.66 23.39 -26.67
C ASP A 262 5.46 23.79 -27.93
N SER A 263 6.65 23.22 -28.13
CA SER A 263 7.46 23.43 -29.33
C SER A 263 6.78 22.88 -30.59
N MET A 264 6.26 21.65 -30.54
CA MET A 264 5.60 21.01 -31.67
C MET A 264 4.32 21.75 -32.08
N VAL A 265 3.49 22.13 -31.12
CA VAL A 265 2.27 22.91 -31.35
C VAL A 265 2.59 24.25 -31.99
N ASN A 266 3.57 24.99 -31.45
CA ASN A 266 3.98 26.28 -31.99
C ASN A 266 4.49 26.18 -33.43
N ASN A 267 5.24 25.12 -33.76
CA ASN A 267 5.72 24.90 -35.12
C ASN A 267 4.58 24.54 -36.07
N GLN A 268 3.61 23.72 -35.63
CA GLN A 268 2.45 23.39 -36.45
C GLN A 268 1.58 24.61 -36.72
N ASN A 269 1.34 25.47 -35.71
CA ASN A 269 0.61 26.74 -35.89
C ASN A 269 1.32 27.62 -36.92
N LYS A 270 2.64 27.82 -36.82
CA LYS A 270 3.41 28.61 -37.80
C LYS A 270 3.32 28.06 -39.22
N ILE A 271 3.25 26.74 -39.39
CA ILE A 271 3.08 26.12 -40.72
C ILE A 271 1.66 26.38 -41.23
N HIS A 272 0.65 26.21 -40.37
CA HIS A 272 -0.74 26.48 -40.71
C HIS A 272 -0.95 27.94 -41.11
N ASP A 273 -0.50 28.89 -40.28
CA ASP A 273 -0.56 30.32 -40.56
C ASP A 273 0.06 30.64 -41.91
N LYS A 274 1.24 30.07 -42.24
CA LYS A 274 1.87 30.27 -43.55
C LYS A 274 1.02 29.74 -44.70
N LEU A 275 0.43 28.55 -44.54
CA LEU A 275 -0.40 27.92 -45.57
C LEU A 275 -1.73 28.66 -45.80
N GLU A 276 -2.25 29.40 -44.81
CA GLU A 276 -3.46 30.23 -45.01
C GLU A 276 -3.22 31.43 -45.96
N TYR A 277 -1.98 31.87 -46.12
CA TYR A 277 -1.60 32.98 -47.01
C TYR A 277 -1.03 32.52 -48.36
N PHE A 278 -1.06 31.22 -48.66
CA PHE A 278 -0.69 30.62 -49.95
C PHE A 278 -1.91 29.96 -50.61
#